data_AF-A0A445H0R7-F1
#
_entry.id   AF-A0A445H0R7-F1
#
_cell.length_a   1.000
_cell.length_b   1.000
_cell.length_c   1.000
_cell.angle_alpha   90.00
_cell.angle_beta   90.00
_cell.angle_gamma   90.00
#
_symmetry.space_group_name_H-M   'P 1'
#
loop_
_entity.id
_entity.type
_entity.pdbx_description
1 polymer ?
#
loop_
_entity_poly.entity_id
_entity_poly.type
_entity_poly.pdbx_seq_one_letter_code
_entity_poly.pdbx_strand_id
1 'polypeptide(L)'
;MLKRGYKPKPWSGAQNCRVSVFLMFFTLVLMLVVFLLVFRYDSDGANPILAYELPKQKWNSFDSLVHLHPTKEFRNETDLIWQVPESPKGVLFLAHGCNGRAINFWDKSPKCPDCIGLPEERLLVLHGLAQGFAVITISSAQRCWTFGKEVLVVKDIIEWWIGRKKLEKLPLVALGASSGGYFVSVLATAMKFSSTVLMIAEGMFEQIDVKGDYPPTLFVHMPKDLYRQQKIDEYVEVLKDKGIDVGVVECLEFPLSPSTLADRIPGLDQALSRNLFEFFQEKGFIDKNGYMRKDGRQIKWKKAFEEKKALLLDKNLVPHIQEELNLAFAYHEMTSVHSDQIFKWLETHMS
;
A
#
# COMPACT_ATOMS: atom_id res chain seq x y z
N MET A 1 52.33 75.80 41.86
CA MET A 1 53.73 75.79 41.35
C MET A 1 54.02 74.44 40.70
N LEU A 2 54.85 74.40 39.64
CA LEU A 2 55.55 73.25 39.03
C LEU A 2 54.76 71.93 38.78
N LYS A 3 54.50 71.51 37.52
CA LYS A 3 55.39 70.93 36.47
C LYS A 3 55.50 69.39 36.53
N ARG A 4 55.14 68.74 35.41
CA ARG A 4 55.64 67.46 34.80
C ARG A 4 55.84 66.22 35.74
N GLY A 5 55.39 65.01 35.44
CA GLY A 5 54.75 64.45 34.22
C GLY A 5 55.48 63.18 33.75
N TYR A 6 54.76 62.18 33.22
CA TYR A 6 55.36 61.04 32.49
C TYR A 6 54.35 60.46 31.47
N LYS A 7 54.83 60.15 30.25
CA LYS A 7 54.07 59.38 29.24
C LYS A 7 54.75 58.02 29.05
N PRO A 8 54.01 56.91 29.04
CA PRO A 8 54.32 55.72 28.27
C PRO A 8 53.63 55.76 26.88
N LYS A 9 54.12 54.96 25.93
CA LYS A 9 53.56 54.80 24.58
C LYS A 9 52.21 54.05 24.60
N PRO A 10 51.32 54.24 23.59
CA PRO A 10 50.10 53.44 23.46
C PRO A 10 50.42 51.99 23.08
N TRP A 11 49.71 51.05 23.71
CA TRP A 11 49.81 49.62 23.42
C TRP A 11 48.94 49.28 22.19
N SER A 12 49.52 48.60 21.21
CA SER A 12 48.84 48.19 19.96
C SER A 12 47.88 47.01 20.18
N GLY A 13 46.71 47.27 20.78
CA GLY A 13 45.71 46.24 21.11
C GLY A 13 44.59 46.01 20.07
N ALA A 14 44.40 46.91 19.11
CA ALA A 14 43.15 46.96 18.33
C ALA A 14 43.12 46.12 17.03
N GLN A 15 44.27 45.70 16.47
CA GLN A 15 44.30 44.98 15.20
C GLN A 15 44.02 43.46 15.34
N ASN A 16 44.54 42.82 16.39
CA ASN A 16 44.48 41.35 16.50
C ASN A 16 43.05 40.81 16.74
N CYS A 17 42.19 41.53 17.48
CA CYS A 17 40.80 41.12 17.66
C CYS A 17 39.99 41.15 16.35
N ARG A 18 40.20 42.14 15.47
CA ARG A 18 39.47 42.19 14.19
C ARG A 18 39.87 41.03 13.28
N VAL A 19 41.16 40.75 13.17
CA VAL A 19 41.67 39.62 12.37
C VAL A 19 41.14 38.28 12.90
N SER A 20 41.11 38.09 14.22
CA SER A 20 40.56 36.88 14.85
C SER A 20 39.06 36.69 14.57
N VAL A 21 38.25 37.76 14.64
CA VAL A 21 36.81 37.69 14.34
C VAL A 21 36.56 37.40 12.86
N PHE A 22 37.32 38.01 11.94
CA PHE A 22 37.21 37.69 10.51
C PHE A 22 37.61 36.23 10.20
N LEU A 23 38.67 35.72 10.84
CA LEU A 23 39.06 34.31 10.73
C LEU A 23 37.97 33.36 11.23
N MET A 24 37.39 33.61 12.42
CA MET A 24 36.29 32.78 12.94
C MET A 24 35.03 32.84 12.07
N PHE A 25 34.69 34.01 11.51
CA PHE A 25 33.57 34.11 10.57
C PHE A 25 33.84 33.34 9.28
N PHE A 26 35.06 33.43 8.75
CA PHE A 26 35.44 32.72 7.53
C PHE A 26 35.47 31.19 7.74
N THR A 27 35.96 30.69 8.88
CA THR A 27 35.88 29.26 9.21
C THR A 27 34.44 28.79 9.43
N LEU A 28 33.57 29.60 10.05
CA LEU A 28 32.17 29.25 10.22
C LEU A 28 31.44 29.14 8.88
N VAL A 29 31.65 30.11 7.97
CA VAL A 29 31.10 30.08 6.60
C VAL A 29 31.66 28.89 5.81
N LEU A 30 32.96 28.60 5.92
CA LEU A 30 33.56 27.44 5.24
C LEU A 30 32.97 26.12 5.76
N MET A 31 32.78 25.97 7.08
CA MET A 31 32.12 24.81 7.68
C MET A 31 30.67 24.68 7.21
N LEU A 32 29.93 25.79 7.09
CA LEU A 32 28.56 25.81 6.56
C LEU A 32 28.50 25.43 5.07
N VAL A 33 29.47 25.87 4.26
CA VAL A 33 29.59 25.49 2.85
C VAL A 33 29.97 24.02 2.72
N VAL A 34 30.92 23.52 3.51
CA VAL A 34 31.28 22.08 3.52
C VAL A 34 30.09 21.24 4.00
N PHE A 35 29.35 21.65 5.02
CA PHE A 35 28.13 20.98 5.47
C PHE A 35 27.07 20.96 4.36
N LEU A 36 26.80 22.09 3.70
CA LEU A 36 25.86 22.16 2.57
C LEU A 36 26.33 21.36 1.35
N LEU A 37 27.64 21.21 1.14
CA LEU A 37 28.20 20.38 0.08
C LEU A 37 28.10 18.88 0.42
N VAL A 38 28.41 18.47 1.64
CA VAL A 38 28.28 17.08 2.10
C VAL A 38 26.81 16.64 2.08
N PHE A 39 25.90 17.45 2.63
CA PHE A 39 24.46 17.14 2.60
C PHE A 39 23.83 17.27 1.19
N ARG A 40 24.44 18.02 0.27
CA ARG A 40 24.07 17.92 -1.17
C ARG A 40 24.63 16.66 -1.81
N TYR A 41 25.85 16.26 -1.49
CA TYR A 41 26.50 15.09 -2.09
C TYR A 41 25.87 13.77 -1.62
N ASP A 42 25.44 13.68 -0.35
CA ASP A 42 24.59 12.57 0.11
C ASP A 42 23.19 12.59 -0.55
N SER A 43 22.68 13.77 -0.93
CA SER A 43 21.45 13.90 -1.73
C SER A 43 21.66 13.59 -3.23
N ASP A 44 22.92 13.61 -3.72
CA ASP A 44 23.28 13.18 -5.07
C ASP A 44 23.48 11.64 -5.15
N GLY A 45 23.43 10.95 -4.01
CA GLY A 45 23.10 9.52 -3.90
C GLY A 45 21.64 9.21 -4.24
N ALA A 46 21.03 9.97 -5.15
CA ALA A 46 19.67 9.82 -5.59
C ALA A 46 19.51 8.51 -6.35
N ASN A 47 18.97 7.48 -5.69
CA ASN A 47 18.10 6.54 -6.38
C ASN A 47 17.11 7.38 -7.19
N PRO A 48 16.96 7.14 -8.51
CA PRO A 48 16.05 7.94 -9.32
C PRO A 48 14.64 7.67 -8.82
N ILE A 49 14.11 8.59 -8.01
CA ILE A 49 12.68 8.71 -7.77
C ILE A 49 12.10 9.01 -9.14
N LEU A 50 11.71 7.96 -9.86
CA LEU A 50 10.85 8.11 -11.00
C LEU A 50 9.60 8.77 -10.46
N ALA A 51 9.44 10.06 -10.77
CA ALA A 51 8.15 10.68 -10.92
C ALA A 51 7.44 9.95 -12.07
N TYR A 52 7.01 8.72 -11.78
CA TYR A 52 6.17 7.94 -12.66
C TYR A 52 4.90 8.77 -12.81
N GLU A 53 4.69 9.34 -14.00
CA GLU A 53 3.35 9.72 -14.41
C GLU A 53 2.47 8.53 -14.09
N LEU A 54 1.48 8.74 -13.22
CA LEU A 54 0.51 7.70 -12.87
C LEU A 54 0.03 7.13 -14.20
N PRO A 55 0.34 5.86 -14.53
CA PRO A 55 0.03 5.35 -15.85
C PRO A 55 -1.46 5.56 -16.09
N LYS A 56 -1.89 5.67 -17.36
CA LYS A 56 -3.27 5.36 -17.70
C LYS A 56 -3.49 3.86 -17.50
N GLN A 57 -3.43 3.45 -16.24
CA GLN A 57 -3.67 2.12 -15.78
C GLN A 57 -5.08 1.79 -16.20
N LYS A 58 -5.23 0.56 -16.64
CA LYS A 58 -6.39 0.08 -17.34
C LYS A 58 -7.47 -0.29 -16.32
N TRP A 59 -7.90 0.71 -15.54
CA TRP A 59 -8.58 0.57 -14.25
C TRP A 59 -9.78 -0.38 -14.26
N ASN A 60 -10.51 -0.51 -15.37
CA ASN A 60 -11.51 -1.57 -15.58
C ASN A 60 -11.41 -2.21 -16.98
N SER A 61 -10.26 -2.18 -17.66
CA SER A 61 -10.12 -2.76 -19.01
C SER A 61 -10.00 -4.29 -19.04
N PHE A 62 -10.20 -4.97 -17.91
CA PHE A 62 -10.13 -6.43 -17.84
C PHE A 62 -11.32 -7.13 -18.50
N ASP A 63 -12.42 -6.41 -18.78
CA ASP A 63 -13.63 -6.94 -19.43
C ASP A 63 -13.39 -7.63 -20.79
N SER A 64 -12.23 -7.42 -21.45
CA SER A 64 -11.85 -8.12 -22.68
C SER A 64 -10.83 -9.26 -22.49
N LEU A 65 -10.35 -9.48 -21.26
CA LEU A 65 -9.29 -10.43 -20.92
C LEU A 65 -9.74 -11.48 -19.89
N VAL A 66 -10.50 -11.08 -18.87
CA VAL A 66 -10.92 -11.93 -17.76
C VAL A 66 -12.30 -11.53 -17.26
N HIS A 67 -13.18 -12.51 -17.07
CA HIS A 67 -14.42 -12.35 -16.32
C HIS A 67 -14.35 -13.10 -15.00
N LEU A 68 -14.94 -12.51 -13.95
CA LEU A 68 -15.08 -13.15 -12.65
C LEU A 68 -16.21 -14.19 -12.69
N HIS A 69 -15.83 -15.44 -12.51
CA HIS A 69 -16.70 -16.61 -12.45
C HIS A 69 -16.39 -17.40 -11.16
N PRO A 70 -16.55 -16.78 -9.99
CA PRO A 70 -16.17 -17.35 -8.71
C PRO A 70 -16.86 -18.70 -8.45
N THR A 71 -16.14 -19.59 -7.77
CA THR A 71 -16.74 -20.72 -7.06
C THR A 71 -16.60 -20.48 -5.57
N LYS A 72 -17.74 -20.28 -4.89
CA LYS A 72 -17.83 -20.15 -3.43
C LYS A 72 -18.01 -21.53 -2.81
N GLU A 73 -17.24 -21.84 -1.77
CA GLU A 73 -17.40 -23.02 -0.93
C GLU A 73 -17.24 -22.65 0.54
N PHE A 74 -17.77 -23.47 1.45
CA PHE A 74 -17.66 -23.28 2.90
C PHE A 74 -16.91 -24.48 3.51
N ARG A 75 -15.85 -24.22 4.27
CA ARG A 75 -14.99 -25.25 4.86
C ARG A 75 -14.35 -24.74 6.15
N ASN A 76 -14.19 -25.62 7.14
CA ASN A 76 -13.57 -25.29 8.44
C ASN A 76 -14.15 -24.01 9.06
N GLU A 77 -15.47 -23.86 9.04
CA GLU A 77 -16.22 -22.73 9.59
C GLU A 77 -16.00 -21.37 8.89
N THR A 78 -15.38 -21.34 7.70
CA THR A 78 -15.18 -20.12 6.91
C THR A 78 -15.54 -20.27 5.43
N ASP A 79 -15.82 -19.13 4.79
CA ASP A 79 -15.97 -19.01 3.34
C ASP A 79 -14.61 -19.00 2.65
N LEU A 80 -14.48 -19.80 1.58
CA LEU A 80 -13.43 -19.66 0.58
C LEU A 80 -14.05 -19.41 -0.80
N ILE A 81 -13.43 -18.55 -1.60
CA ILE A 81 -13.90 -18.23 -2.95
C ILE A 81 -12.71 -18.21 -3.89
N TRP A 82 -12.83 -18.88 -5.03
CA TRP A 82 -11.70 -19.10 -5.92
C TRP A 82 -12.10 -19.15 -7.40
N GLN A 83 -11.11 -18.92 -8.27
CA GLN A 83 -11.18 -19.16 -9.71
C GLN A 83 -9.82 -19.66 -10.21
N VAL A 84 -9.85 -20.68 -11.08
CA VAL A 84 -8.66 -21.26 -11.71
C VAL A 84 -8.77 -20.96 -13.22
N PRO A 85 -7.79 -20.30 -13.85
CA PRO A 85 -7.75 -20.12 -15.30
C PRO A 85 -7.44 -21.46 -16.00
N GLU A 86 -7.63 -21.55 -17.32
CA GLU A 86 -7.46 -22.82 -18.06
C GLU A 86 -6.01 -23.37 -18.00
N SER A 87 -5.02 -22.48 -18.02
CA SER A 87 -3.59 -22.80 -17.91
C SER A 87 -2.96 -22.01 -16.76
N PRO A 88 -3.09 -22.46 -15.49
CA PRO A 88 -2.56 -21.74 -14.35
C PRO A 88 -1.03 -21.88 -14.26
N LYS A 89 -0.32 -20.76 -14.07
CA LYS A 89 1.15 -20.71 -13.90
C LYS A 89 1.62 -20.70 -12.44
N GLY A 90 0.72 -20.36 -11.52
CA GLY A 90 0.97 -20.19 -10.09
C GLY A 90 -0.32 -20.16 -9.29
N VAL A 91 -0.22 -20.25 -7.97
CA VAL A 91 -1.34 -20.08 -7.02
C VAL A 91 -1.15 -18.78 -6.26
N LEU A 92 -2.21 -17.98 -6.17
CA LEU A 92 -2.25 -16.74 -5.39
C LEU A 92 -3.28 -16.85 -4.27
N PHE A 93 -2.82 -16.78 -3.02
CA PHE A 93 -3.67 -16.56 -1.85
C PHE A 93 -3.81 -15.06 -1.55
N LEU A 94 -5.04 -14.59 -1.35
CA LEU A 94 -5.34 -13.21 -0.97
C LEU A 94 -6.02 -13.14 0.41
N ALA A 95 -5.40 -12.38 1.33
CA ALA A 95 -5.89 -12.14 2.70
C ALA A 95 -6.33 -10.67 2.88
N HIS A 96 -7.61 -10.47 3.22
CA HIS A 96 -8.20 -9.13 3.40
C HIS A 96 -7.71 -8.41 4.67
N GLY A 97 -7.89 -7.08 4.69
CA GLY A 97 -7.76 -6.28 5.92
C GLY A 97 -8.93 -6.42 6.89
N CYS A 98 -8.86 -5.74 8.04
CA CYS A 98 -9.94 -5.79 9.02
C CYS A 98 -11.27 -5.27 8.43
N ASN A 99 -12.37 -5.96 8.76
CA ASN A 99 -13.74 -5.80 8.21
C ASN A 99 -13.95 -6.32 6.78
N GLY A 100 -12.89 -6.70 6.05
CA GLY A 100 -13.02 -7.45 4.82
C GLY A 100 -13.47 -8.90 5.06
N ARG A 101 -13.77 -9.59 3.96
CA ARG A 101 -14.14 -11.00 3.84
C ARG A 101 -13.75 -11.50 2.44
N ALA A 102 -13.77 -12.81 2.21
CA ALA A 102 -13.58 -13.39 0.87
C ALA A 102 -14.52 -12.77 -0.19
N ILE A 103 -15.77 -12.46 0.17
CA ILE A 103 -16.79 -11.85 -0.70
C ILE A 103 -16.46 -10.44 -1.22
N ASN A 104 -15.50 -9.73 -0.62
CA ASN A 104 -15.08 -8.40 -1.11
C ASN A 104 -14.27 -8.49 -2.42
N PHE A 105 -13.58 -9.60 -2.65
CA PHE A 105 -12.70 -9.83 -3.81
C PHE A 105 -13.40 -10.21 -5.11
N TRP A 106 -14.70 -10.53 -5.07
CA TRP A 106 -15.39 -11.14 -6.20
C TRP A 106 -16.67 -10.39 -6.54
N ASP A 107 -17.04 -10.41 -7.83
CA ASP A 107 -18.30 -9.85 -8.29
C ASP A 107 -19.53 -10.60 -7.79
N LYS A 108 -20.58 -9.83 -7.53
CA LYS A 108 -21.93 -10.36 -7.41
C LYS A 108 -22.32 -11.10 -8.69
N SER A 109 -22.63 -12.39 -8.56
CA SER A 109 -22.96 -13.26 -9.69
C SER A 109 -23.96 -14.33 -9.28
N PRO A 110 -24.60 -15.07 -10.21
CA PRO A 110 -25.47 -16.19 -9.85
C PRO A 110 -24.78 -17.28 -9.00
N LYS A 111 -23.45 -17.40 -9.07
CA LYS A 111 -22.63 -18.33 -8.27
C LYS A 111 -22.19 -17.76 -6.92
N CYS A 112 -22.26 -16.45 -6.74
CA CYS A 112 -22.01 -15.76 -5.48
C CYS A 112 -22.95 -14.54 -5.35
N PRO A 113 -24.22 -14.74 -4.95
CA PRO A 113 -25.22 -13.67 -4.93
C PRO A 113 -25.00 -12.64 -3.81
N ASP A 114 -24.17 -12.98 -2.82
CA ASP A 114 -23.75 -12.18 -1.68
C ASP A 114 -22.34 -11.58 -1.83
N CYS A 115 -21.67 -11.84 -2.95
CA CYS A 115 -20.41 -11.17 -3.29
C CYS A 115 -20.60 -9.66 -3.49
N ILE A 116 -19.58 -8.88 -3.13
CA ILE A 116 -19.60 -7.40 -3.09
C ILE A 116 -18.75 -6.81 -4.21
N GLY A 117 -17.50 -7.27 -4.35
CA GLY A 117 -16.59 -6.79 -5.40
C GLY A 117 -16.11 -5.35 -5.17
N LEU A 118 -15.48 -5.09 -4.02
CA LEU A 118 -14.85 -3.79 -3.71
C LEU A 118 -13.73 -3.49 -4.73
N PRO A 119 -13.53 -2.22 -5.14
CA PRO A 119 -12.57 -1.82 -6.18
C PRO A 119 -11.16 -2.38 -6.04
N GLU A 120 -10.56 -2.36 -4.85
CA GLU A 120 -9.15 -2.74 -4.71
C GLU A 120 -8.98 -4.25 -4.57
N GLU A 121 -9.84 -4.92 -3.82
CA GLU A 121 -9.87 -6.38 -3.73
C GLU A 121 -10.19 -7.03 -5.09
N ARG A 122 -11.22 -6.57 -5.82
CA ARG A 122 -11.52 -7.09 -7.17
C ARG A 122 -10.35 -6.83 -8.14
N LEU A 123 -9.69 -5.67 -7.98
CA LEU A 123 -8.49 -5.24 -8.71
C LEU A 123 -7.46 -6.36 -8.74
N LEU A 124 -7.07 -6.80 -7.54
CA LEU A 124 -6.02 -7.79 -7.34
C LEU A 124 -6.42 -9.19 -7.85
N VAL A 125 -7.70 -9.58 -7.76
CA VAL A 125 -8.18 -10.83 -8.39
C VAL A 125 -8.09 -10.78 -9.91
N LEU A 126 -8.58 -9.69 -10.53
CA LEU A 126 -8.57 -9.54 -11.99
C LEU A 126 -7.15 -9.50 -12.55
N HIS A 127 -6.24 -8.76 -11.91
CA HIS A 127 -4.82 -8.78 -12.27
C HIS A 127 -4.20 -10.18 -12.11
N GLY A 128 -4.47 -10.89 -10.99
CA GLY A 128 -3.95 -12.24 -10.77
C GLY A 128 -4.43 -13.25 -11.82
N LEU A 129 -5.72 -13.26 -12.12
CA LEU A 129 -6.30 -14.11 -13.16
C LEU A 129 -5.78 -13.74 -14.56
N ALA A 130 -5.62 -12.45 -14.87
CA ALA A 130 -5.11 -12.00 -16.16
C ALA A 130 -3.64 -12.38 -16.37
N GLN A 131 -2.86 -12.43 -15.29
CA GLN A 131 -1.51 -12.97 -15.27
C GLN A 131 -1.47 -14.51 -15.27
N GLY A 132 -2.60 -15.21 -15.18
CA GLY A 132 -2.67 -16.68 -15.18
C GLY A 132 -2.42 -17.33 -13.82
N PHE A 133 -2.58 -16.62 -12.70
CA PHE A 133 -2.62 -17.23 -11.38
C PHE A 133 -3.98 -17.88 -11.12
N ALA A 134 -3.99 -19.04 -10.47
CA ALA A 134 -5.16 -19.59 -9.81
C ALA A 134 -5.36 -18.85 -8.48
N VAL A 135 -6.46 -18.11 -8.34
CA VAL A 135 -6.68 -17.19 -7.20
C VAL A 135 -7.64 -17.82 -6.20
N ILE A 136 -7.27 -17.78 -4.91
CA ILE A 136 -8.11 -18.16 -3.77
C ILE A 136 -8.13 -17.05 -2.71
N THR A 137 -9.33 -16.68 -2.27
CA THR A 137 -9.55 -15.79 -1.13
C THR A 137 -10.26 -16.57 -0.02
N ILE A 138 -9.92 -16.29 1.24
CA ILE A 138 -10.50 -16.93 2.41
C ILE A 138 -10.92 -15.83 3.39
N SER A 139 -12.07 -15.99 4.05
CA SER A 139 -12.48 -15.08 5.12
C SER A 139 -11.76 -15.41 6.43
N SER A 140 -11.33 -14.39 7.18
CA SER A 140 -10.92 -14.61 8.57
C SER A 140 -12.11 -15.07 9.41
N ALA A 141 -11.87 -15.81 10.50
CA ALA A 141 -12.90 -16.27 11.42
C ALA A 141 -13.66 -15.11 12.09
N GLN A 142 -12.98 -13.98 12.33
CA GLN A 142 -13.56 -12.79 12.97
C GLN A 142 -13.52 -11.56 12.05
N ARG A 143 -13.56 -10.34 12.62
CA ARG A 143 -13.37 -9.06 11.90
C ARG A 143 -11.96 -8.92 11.31
N CYS A 144 -10.96 -9.50 11.96
CA CYS A 144 -9.56 -9.46 11.58
C CYS A 144 -9.00 -10.88 11.73
N TRP A 145 -7.89 -11.16 11.04
CA TRP A 145 -7.12 -12.38 11.20
C TRP A 145 -6.49 -12.50 12.59
N THR A 146 -6.26 -13.75 13.01
CA THR A 146 -5.59 -14.14 14.25
C THR A 146 -4.46 -15.13 13.96
N PHE A 147 -3.43 -15.15 14.81
CA PHE A 147 -2.16 -15.85 14.51
C PHE A 147 -2.05 -17.26 15.14
N GLY A 148 -3.15 -17.76 15.74
CA GLY A 148 -3.20 -19.06 16.42
C GLY A 148 -3.79 -20.17 15.54
N LYS A 149 -4.86 -20.83 16.02
CA LYS A 149 -5.59 -21.91 15.33
C LYS A 149 -5.92 -21.58 13.86
N GLU A 150 -6.20 -20.31 13.57
CA GLU A 150 -6.56 -19.84 12.23
C GLU A 150 -5.45 -20.01 11.20
N VAL A 151 -4.17 -19.91 11.58
CA VAL A 151 -3.02 -20.19 10.70
C VAL A 151 -3.06 -21.63 10.20
N LEU A 152 -3.34 -22.58 11.10
CA LEU A 152 -3.48 -24.00 10.76
C LEU A 152 -4.72 -24.25 9.90
N VAL A 153 -5.86 -23.65 10.25
CA VAL A 153 -7.12 -23.78 9.49
C VAL A 153 -6.96 -23.29 8.05
N VAL A 154 -6.29 -22.15 7.83
CA VAL A 154 -6.06 -21.59 6.50
C VAL A 154 -5.07 -22.43 5.71
N LYS A 155 -3.98 -22.89 6.34
CA LYS A 155 -3.05 -23.84 5.74
C LYS A 155 -3.78 -25.09 5.24
N ASP A 156 -4.58 -25.73 6.10
CA ASP A 156 -5.37 -26.92 5.75
C ASP A 156 -6.34 -26.68 4.58
N ILE A 157 -6.94 -25.49 4.49
CA ILE A 157 -7.81 -25.10 3.36
C ILE A 157 -7.00 -24.95 2.08
N ILE A 158 -5.85 -24.27 2.12
CA ILE A 158 -5.01 -24.01 0.94
C ILE A 158 -4.43 -25.33 0.42
N GLU A 159 -3.82 -26.15 1.28
CA GLU A 159 -3.26 -27.45 0.88
C GLU A 159 -4.33 -28.39 0.29
N TRP A 160 -5.50 -28.49 0.93
CA TRP A 160 -6.63 -29.27 0.40
C TRP A 160 -7.13 -28.73 -0.96
N TRP A 161 -7.21 -27.42 -1.13
CA TRP A 161 -7.69 -26.81 -2.37
C TRP A 161 -6.69 -27.01 -3.51
N ILE A 162 -5.39 -26.78 -3.26
CA ILE A 162 -4.30 -27.05 -4.20
C ILE A 162 -4.36 -28.50 -4.68
N GLY A 163 -4.46 -29.46 -3.76
CA GLY A 163 -4.58 -30.89 -4.11
C GLY A 163 -5.84 -31.22 -4.90
N ARG A 164 -7.00 -30.69 -4.48
CA ARG A 164 -8.28 -30.90 -5.20
C ARG A 164 -8.28 -30.28 -6.61
N LYS A 165 -7.46 -29.25 -6.84
CA LYS A 165 -7.30 -28.58 -8.15
C LYS A 165 -6.10 -29.08 -8.96
N LYS A 166 -5.31 -30.03 -8.42
CA LYS A 166 -4.09 -30.57 -9.05
C LYS A 166 -3.02 -29.50 -9.35
N LEU A 167 -2.86 -28.57 -8.41
CA LEU A 167 -1.97 -27.41 -8.52
C LEU A 167 -0.66 -27.60 -7.72
N GLU A 168 -0.37 -28.81 -7.20
CA GLU A 168 0.72 -29.10 -6.26
C GLU A 168 2.12 -28.85 -6.84
N LYS A 169 2.24 -28.75 -8.16
CA LYS A 169 3.50 -28.48 -8.88
C LYS A 169 3.71 -27.00 -9.21
N LEU A 170 2.76 -26.13 -8.88
CA LEU A 170 2.83 -24.70 -9.18
C LEU A 170 3.39 -23.92 -7.99
N PRO A 171 4.11 -22.82 -8.23
CA PRO A 171 4.54 -21.90 -7.17
C PRO A 171 3.33 -21.32 -6.44
N LEU A 172 3.44 -21.23 -5.12
CA LEU A 172 2.42 -20.66 -4.23
C LEU A 172 2.91 -19.31 -3.74
N VAL A 173 2.12 -18.25 -3.96
CA VAL A 173 2.41 -16.89 -3.48
C VAL A 173 1.24 -16.34 -2.67
N ALA A 174 1.50 -15.36 -1.81
CA ALA A 174 0.47 -14.72 -0.99
C ALA A 174 0.58 -13.20 -0.98
N LEU A 175 -0.58 -12.54 -0.96
CA LEU A 175 -0.70 -11.10 -0.68
C LEU A 175 -1.69 -10.92 0.47
N GLY A 176 -1.30 -10.12 1.46
CA GLY A 176 -2.16 -9.78 2.58
C GLY A 176 -2.17 -8.28 2.86
N ALA A 177 -3.36 -7.71 3.11
CA ALA A 177 -3.52 -6.30 3.46
C ALA A 177 -3.80 -6.10 4.95
N SER A 178 -3.13 -5.15 5.62
CA SER A 178 -3.32 -4.81 7.03
C SER A 178 -3.25 -6.06 7.93
N SER A 179 -4.32 -6.43 8.65
CA SER A 179 -4.40 -7.69 9.41
C SER A 179 -4.11 -8.94 8.58
N GLY A 180 -4.48 -8.94 7.29
CA GLY A 180 -4.11 -10.00 6.34
C GLY A 180 -2.62 -10.02 6.02
N GLY A 181 -1.94 -8.87 6.01
CA GLY A 181 -0.49 -8.80 5.79
C GLY A 181 0.28 -9.34 7.01
N TYR A 182 -0.08 -8.91 8.21
CA TYR A 182 0.42 -9.55 9.44
C TYR A 182 0.18 -11.07 9.43
N PHE A 183 -1.01 -11.51 9.03
CA PHE A 183 -1.36 -12.93 8.96
C PHE A 183 -0.53 -13.71 7.94
N VAL A 184 -0.34 -13.17 6.73
CA VAL A 184 0.53 -13.77 5.70
C VAL A 184 1.97 -13.90 6.21
N SER A 185 2.48 -12.91 6.95
CA SER A 185 3.84 -13.00 7.52
C SER A 185 4.00 -14.14 8.55
N VAL A 186 2.96 -14.46 9.31
CA VAL A 186 2.97 -15.62 10.23
C VAL A 186 2.73 -16.93 9.47
N LEU A 187 1.80 -16.95 8.52
CA LEU A 187 1.48 -18.12 7.69
C LEU A 187 2.70 -18.62 6.89
N ALA A 188 3.57 -17.70 6.47
CA ALA A 188 4.85 -17.99 5.80
C ALA A 188 5.84 -18.82 6.65
N THR A 189 5.66 -18.89 7.97
CA THR A 189 6.44 -19.79 8.85
C THR A 189 5.86 -21.20 8.93
N ALA A 190 4.60 -21.39 8.52
CA ALA A 190 3.87 -22.66 8.58
C ALA A 190 3.72 -23.34 7.21
N MET A 191 3.87 -22.58 6.12
CA MET A 191 3.69 -23.02 4.73
C MET A 191 4.71 -22.30 3.82
N LYS A 192 5.27 -23.03 2.84
CA LYS A 192 6.24 -22.45 1.91
C LYS A 192 5.52 -21.63 0.84
N PHE A 193 5.92 -20.36 0.71
CA PHE A 193 5.59 -19.50 -0.42
C PHE A 193 6.85 -19.25 -1.25
N SER A 194 6.68 -19.04 -2.54
CA SER A 194 7.73 -18.60 -3.46
C SER A 194 8.06 -17.11 -3.25
N SER A 195 7.04 -16.30 -2.90
CA SER A 195 7.18 -14.92 -2.43
C SER A 195 5.91 -14.45 -1.71
N THR A 196 6.02 -13.37 -0.95
CA THR A 196 4.89 -12.72 -0.26
C THR A 196 4.83 -11.22 -0.52
N VAL A 197 3.63 -10.66 -0.39
CA VAL A 197 3.36 -9.22 -0.49
C VAL A 197 2.61 -8.76 0.76
N LEU A 198 3.23 -7.87 1.53
CA LEU A 198 2.68 -7.31 2.76
C LEU A 198 2.21 -5.88 2.48
N MET A 199 0.90 -5.74 2.29
CA MET A 199 0.27 -4.48 1.93
C MET A 199 -0.24 -3.75 3.18
N ILE A 200 0.08 -2.48 3.32
CA ILE A 200 -0.18 -1.63 4.51
C ILE A 200 0.14 -2.34 5.83
N ALA A 201 1.15 -3.20 5.80
CA ALA A 201 1.54 -4.13 6.86
C ALA A 201 3.07 -4.24 6.94
N GLU A 202 3.60 -4.01 8.13
CA GLU A 202 5.00 -4.20 8.50
C GLU A 202 5.33 -5.68 8.79
N GLY A 203 4.32 -6.53 9.00
CA GLY A 203 4.50 -7.94 9.34
C GLY A 203 4.77 -8.18 10.83
N MET A 204 4.90 -9.45 11.21
CA MET A 204 5.03 -9.90 12.61
C MET A 204 6.48 -10.27 12.97
N PHE A 205 7.48 -9.63 12.35
CA PHE A 205 8.88 -10.07 12.37
C PHE A 205 9.56 -10.02 13.74
N GLU A 206 9.09 -9.18 14.68
CA GLU A 206 9.48 -9.23 16.11
C GLU A 206 8.99 -10.49 16.85
N GLN A 207 7.97 -11.18 16.34
CA GLN A 207 7.26 -12.27 17.03
C GLN A 207 7.43 -13.64 16.36
N ILE A 208 8.13 -13.71 15.22
CA ILE A 208 8.37 -14.95 14.47
C ILE A 208 9.87 -15.19 14.28
N ASP A 209 10.27 -16.46 14.32
CA ASP A 209 11.64 -16.88 13.99
C ASP A 209 11.86 -16.85 12.47
N VAL A 210 12.27 -15.68 11.95
CA VAL A 210 12.62 -15.54 10.53
C VAL A 210 13.93 -16.27 10.26
N LYS A 211 13.83 -17.34 9.48
CA LYS A 211 14.94 -18.17 9.00
C LYS A 211 15.38 -17.73 7.60
N GLY A 212 16.56 -18.17 7.17
CA GLY A 212 17.07 -17.88 5.81
C GLY A 212 16.29 -18.54 4.67
N ASP A 213 15.30 -19.38 4.95
CA ASP A 213 14.35 -19.93 3.97
C ASP A 213 12.95 -19.29 4.04
N TYR A 214 12.82 -18.16 4.74
CA TYR A 214 11.62 -17.31 4.71
C TYR A 214 11.43 -16.68 3.31
N PRO A 215 10.19 -16.54 2.79
CA PRO A 215 9.98 -16.07 1.42
C PRO A 215 10.44 -14.63 1.16
N PRO A 216 10.96 -14.33 -0.06
CA PRO A 216 11.10 -12.97 -0.58
C PRO A 216 9.85 -12.13 -0.34
N THR A 217 10.01 -10.92 0.20
CA THR A 217 8.90 -10.11 0.71
C THR A 217 8.85 -8.72 0.06
N LEU A 218 7.72 -8.39 -0.55
CA LEU A 218 7.42 -7.03 -1.04
C LEU A 218 6.56 -6.29 -0.01
N PHE A 219 7.03 -5.17 0.49
CA PHE A 219 6.20 -4.21 1.22
C PHE A 219 5.50 -3.26 0.25
N VAL A 220 4.20 -3.04 0.45
CA VAL A 220 3.41 -2.06 -0.33
C VAL A 220 2.69 -1.17 0.66
N HIS A 221 3.11 0.09 0.82
CA HIS A 221 2.56 0.96 1.86
C HIS A 221 2.29 2.38 1.37
N MET A 222 1.53 3.14 2.17
CA MET A 222 1.21 4.54 1.91
C MET A 222 2.05 5.42 2.84
N PRO A 223 2.94 6.30 2.35
CA PRO A 223 3.86 7.07 3.20
C PRO A 223 3.22 8.01 4.22
N LYS A 224 1.91 8.34 4.10
CA LYS A 224 1.22 9.10 5.16
C LYS A 224 0.99 8.27 6.43
N ASP A 225 1.05 6.93 6.37
CA ASP A 225 1.04 6.07 7.55
C ASP A 225 2.47 5.97 8.12
N LEU A 226 2.91 7.06 8.76
CA LEU A 226 4.28 7.27 9.22
C LEU A 226 4.76 6.17 10.19
N TYR A 227 3.87 5.66 11.05
CA TYR A 227 4.20 4.55 11.95
C TYR A 227 4.48 3.26 11.17
N ARG A 228 3.66 2.98 10.15
CA ARG A 228 3.84 1.82 9.26
C ARG A 228 5.13 1.92 8.47
N GLN A 229 5.42 3.10 7.92
CA GLN A 229 6.64 3.37 7.17
C GLN A 229 7.88 3.10 8.03
N GLN A 230 7.97 3.71 9.21
CA GLN A 230 9.08 3.50 10.15
C GLN A 230 9.30 2.01 10.48
N LYS A 231 8.22 1.26 10.73
CA LYS A 231 8.33 -0.19 10.98
C LYS A 231 8.68 -1.02 9.75
N ILE A 232 8.28 -0.60 8.56
CA ILE A 232 8.72 -1.23 7.31
C ILE A 232 10.22 -0.98 7.11
N ASP A 233 10.70 0.25 7.30
CA ASP A 233 12.13 0.60 7.18
C ASP A 233 12.99 -0.25 8.15
N GLU A 234 12.55 -0.41 9.40
CA GLU A 234 13.20 -1.31 10.38
C GLU A 234 13.25 -2.77 9.89
N TYR A 235 12.14 -3.33 9.40
CA TYR A 235 12.06 -4.73 9.02
C TYR A 235 12.67 -5.06 7.66
N VAL A 236 12.77 -4.09 6.75
CA VAL A 236 13.50 -4.23 5.48
C VAL A 236 14.96 -4.58 5.78
N GLU A 237 15.60 -3.91 6.74
CA GLU A 237 16.98 -4.21 7.13
C GLU A 237 17.09 -5.55 7.88
N VAL A 238 16.16 -5.86 8.81
CA VAL A 238 16.12 -7.17 9.51
C VAL A 238 16.01 -8.36 8.55
N LEU A 239 15.24 -8.22 7.47
CA LEU A 239 15.09 -9.26 6.45
C LEU A 239 16.32 -9.38 5.55
N LYS A 240 16.92 -8.26 5.12
CA LYS A 240 18.18 -8.24 4.35
C LYS A 240 19.34 -8.85 5.13
N ASP A 241 19.48 -8.54 6.42
CA ASP A 241 20.50 -9.11 7.31
C ASP A 241 20.38 -10.64 7.44
N LYS A 242 19.19 -11.20 7.16
CA LYS A 242 18.92 -12.65 7.11
C LYS A 242 19.08 -13.25 5.72
N GLY A 243 19.48 -12.46 4.73
CA GLY A 243 19.66 -12.88 3.33
C GLY A 243 18.35 -13.05 2.55
N ILE A 244 17.24 -12.48 3.04
CA ILE A 244 15.95 -12.50 2.33
C ILE A 244 15.92 -11.35 1.34
N ASP A 245 15.40 -11.59 0.12
CA ASP A 245 15.17 -10.51 -0.85
C ASP A 245 13.93 -9.70 -0.47
N VAL A 246 14.04 -8.37 -0.55
CA VAL A 246 13.05 -7.43 -0.05
C VAL A 246 12.86 -6.26 -1.00
N GLY A 247 11.61 -6.04 -1.42
CA GLY A 247 11.19 -4.86 -2.16
C GLY A 247 10.32 -3.93 -1.31
N VAL A 248 10.25 -2.65 -1.69
CA VAL A 248 9.32 -1.66 -1.13
C VAL A 248 8.66 -0.89 -2.28
N VAL A 249 7.35 -0.68 -2.18
CA VAL A 249 6.54 0.13 -3.10
C VAL A 249 5.75 1.16 -2.31
N GLU A 250 5.98 2.44 -2.60
CA GLU A 250 5.24 3.56 -2.01
C GLU A 250 4.01 3.93 -2.86
N CYS A 251 2.83 3.84 -2.25
CA CYS A 251 1.55 4.26 -2.79
C CYS A 251 1.29 5.73 -2.38
N LEU A 252 1.54 6.65 -3.31
CA LEU A 252 1.30 8.09 -3.09
C LEU A 252 -0.17 8.48 -3.27
N GLU A 253 -0.53 9.65 -2.74
CA GLU A 253 -1.86 10.23 -2.98
C GLU A 253 -2.00 10.66 -4.45
N PHE A 254 -3.22 10.62 -4.96
CA PHE A 254 -3.51 11.00 -6.34
C PHE A 254 -4.79 11.84 -6.43
N PRO A 255 -4.90 12.72 -7.43
CA PRO A 255 -6.10 13.53 -7.59
C PRO A 255 -7.24 12.67 -8.14
N LEU A 256 -8.43 12.84 -7.56
CA LEU A 256 -9.65 12.39 -8.23
C LEU A 256 -9.84 13.20 -9.51
N SER A 257 -10.41 12.54 -10.52
CA SER A 257 -10.91 13.16 -11.74
C SER A 257 -12.43 13.00 -11.81
N PRO A 258 -13.12 13.69 -12.73
CA PRO A 258 -14.55 13.48 -12.96
C PRO A 258 -14.91 12.07 -13.47
N SER A 259 -13.93 11.28 -13.95
CA SER A 259 -14.13 9.89 -14.40
C SER A 259 -13.68 8.83 -13.39
N THR A 260 -12.81 9.16 -12.42
CA THR A 260 -12.14 8.19 -11.52
C THR A 260 -13.08 7.16 -10.92
N LEU A 261 -14.26 7.56 -10.42
CA LEU A 261 -15.18 6.61 -9.80
C LEU A 261 -15.83 5.67 -10.83
N ALA A 262 -16.19 6.17 -12.02
CA ALA A 262 -16.76 5.34 -13.08
C ALA A 262 -15.70 4.44 -13.75
N ASP A 263 -14.44 4.88 -13.77
CA ASP A 263 -13.33 4.10 -14.32
C ASP A 263 -12.92 2.95 -13.40
N ARG A 264 -13.34 2.95 -12.12
CA ARG A 264 -12.93 2.00 -11.06
C ARG A 264 -14.07 1.20 -10.43
N ILE A 265 -15.26 1.78 -10.29
CA ILE A 265 -16.41 1.15 -9.60
C ILE A 265 -17.39 0.59 -10.64
N PRO A 266 -17.54 -0.74 -10.77
CA PRO A 266 -18.54 -1.34 -11.66
C PRO A 266 -19.96 -0.88 -11.31
N GLY A 267 -20.75 -0.56 -12.33
CA GLY A 267 -22.12 -0.07 -12.17
C GLY A 267 -22.25 1.41 -11.80
N LEU A 268 -21.15 2.14 -11.60
CA LEU A 268 -21.16 3.59 -11.42
C LEU A 268 -20.92 4.27 -12.78
N ASP A 269 -21.91 4.99 -13.30
CA ASP A 269 -21.81 5.61 -14.63
C ASP A 269 -21.02 6.95 -14.63
N GLN A 270 -20.57 7.34 -15.82
CA GLN A 270 -19.77 8.55 -16.03
C GLN A 270 -20.50 9.86 -15.67
N ALA A 271 -21.84 9.89 -15.67
CA ALA A 271 -22.60 11.07 -15.24
C ALA A 271 -22.67 11.16 -13.71
N LEU A 272 -22.91 10.04 -13.02
CA LEU A 272 -22.87 9.97 -11.56
C LEU A 272 -21.46 10.27 -11.02
N SER A 273 -20.40 9.77 -11.68
CA SER A 273 -19.00 10.09 -11.34
C SER A 273 -18.72 11.59 -11.40
N ARG A 274 -19.13 12.27 -12.48
CA ARG A 274 -19.00 13.74 -12.61
C ARG A 274 -19.77 14.48 -11.51
N ASN A 275 -21.03 14.10 -11.27
CA ASN A 275 -21.88 14.72 -10.24
C ASN A 275 -21.29 14.57 -8.83
N LEU A 276 -20.69 13.41 -8.52
CA LEU A 276 -20.00 13.16 -7.25
C LEU A 276 -18.71 13.98 -7.14
N PHE A 277 -17.90 14.05 -8.19
CA PHE A 277 -16.68 14.87 -8.23
C PHE A 277 -16.98 16.35 -7.99
N GLU A 278 -17.96 16.92 -8.71
CA GLU A 278 -18.41 18.30 -8.53
C GLU A 278 -18.94 18.54 -7.10
N PHE A 279 -19.71 17.60 -6.56
CA PHE A 279 -20.19 17.67 -5.17
C PHE A 279 -19.04 17.63 -4.14
N PHE A 280 -18.03 16.78 -4.33
CA PHE A 280 -16.87 16.72 -3.42
C PHE A 280 -16.06 18.01 -3.46
N GLN A 281 -15.96 18.67 -4.63
CA GLN A 281 -15.32 19.97 -4.76
C GLN A 281 -16.16 21.09 -4.14
N GLU A 282 -17.48 21.13 -4.39
CA GLU A 282 -18.45 22.06 -3.79
C GLU A 282 -18.40 22.03 -2.25
N LYS A 283 -18.32 20.82 -1.66
CA LYS A 283 -18.21 20.65 -0.20
C LYS A 283 -16.79 20.81 0.35
N GLY A 284 -15.79 21.01 -0.51
CA GLY A 284 -14.40 21.12 -0.09
C GLY A 284 -13.86 19.86 0.58
N PHE A 285 -14.31 18.67 0.16
CA PHE A 285 -13.68 17.40 0.54
C PHE A 285 -12.42 17.14 -0.29
N ILE A 286 -12.47 17.51 -1.57
CA ILE A 286 -11.29 17.65 -2.43
C ILE A 286 -10.89 19.12 -2.62
N ASP A 287 -9.69 19.35 -3.13
CA ASP A 287 -9.21 20.67 -3.51
C ASP A 287 -9.51 21.02 -4.98
N LYS A 288 -8.96 22.14 -5.46
CA LYS A 288 -9.14 22.60 -6.85
C LYS A 288 -8.44 21.71 -7.88
N ASN A 289 -7.49 20.89 -7.45
CA ASN A 289 -6.67 19.99 -8.27
C ASN A 289 -7.17 18.54 -8.19
N GLY A 290 -8.18 18.24 -7.35
CA GLY A 290 -8.77 16.91 -7.17
C GLY A 290 -8.23 16.12 -5.96
N TYR A 291 -7.28 16.65 -5.20
CA TYR A 291 -6.67 15.93 -4.07
C TYR A 291 -7.58 15.93 -2.83
N MET A 292 -7.60 14.79 -2.14
CA MET A 292 -8.31 14.62 -0.87
C MET A 292 -7.71 15.48 0.23
N ARG A 293 -8.50 16.40 0.82
CA ARG A 293 -8.01 17.30 1.87
C ARG A 293 -7.85 16.63 3.24
N LYS A 294 -8.48 15.47 3.44
CA LYS A 294 -8.48 14.62 4.63
C LYS A 294 -8.72 13.17 4.23
N ASP A 295 -8.38 12.24 5.12
CA ASP A 295 -8.76 10.83 5.01
C ASP A 295 -10.27 10.70 4.70
N GLY A 296 -10.60 9.91 3.67
CA GLY A 296 -11.96 9.57 3.26
C GLY A 296 -12.85 9.10 4.42
N ARG A 297 -12.27 8.45 5.45
CA ARG A 297 -12.95 7.95 6.65
C ARG A 297 -13.34 9.08 7.62
N GLN A 298 -12.65 10.21 7.57
CA GLN A 298 -12.91 11.38 8.43
C GLN A 298 -13.94 12.35 7.84
N ILE A 299 -14.19 12.31 6.52
CA ILE A 299 -15.15 13.19 5.86
C ILE A 299 -16.57 12.61 5.91
N LYS A 300 -17.55 13.45 6.26
CA LYS A 300 -18.97 13.05 6.39
C LYS A 300 -19.72 13.19 5.06
N TRP A 301 -19.11 12.74 3.97
CA TRP A 301 -19.61 12.96 2.61
C TRP A 301 -21.00 12.37 2.38
N LYS A 302 -21.27 11.18 2.92
CA LYS A 302 -22.56 10.47 2.83
C LYS A 302 -23.72 11.33 3.34
N LYS A 303 -23.57 11.85 4.57
CA LYS A 303 -24.56 12.75 5.20
C LYS A 303 -24.74 14.04 4.39
N ALA A 304 -23.65 14.65 3.95
CA ALA A 304 -23.71 15.87 3.13
C ALA A 304 -24.34 15.64 1.74
N PHE A 305 -24.30 14.41 1.22
CA PHE A 305 -24.93 14.02 -0.04
C PHE A 305 -26.43 13.76 0.15
N GLU A 306 -26.82 13.03 1.21
CA GLU A 306 -28.22 12.83 1.61
C GLU A 306 -28.95 14.16 1.84
N GLU A 307 -28.28 15.13 2.45
CA GLU A 307 -28.80 16.50 2.65
C GLU A 307 -29.03 17.27 1.34
N LYS A 308 -28.34 16.93 0.23
CA LYS A 308 -28.47 17.60 -1.07
C LYS A 308 -29.81 17.32 -1.76
N LYS A 309 -30.53 16.24 -1.38
CA LYS A 309 -31.87 15.79 -1.85
C LYS A 309 -32.11 15.63 -3.36
N ALA A 310 -31.24 16.14 -4.23
CA ALA A 310 -31.43 16.20 -5.67
C ALA A 310 -30.94 14.94 -6.41
N LEU A 311 -30.22 14.05 -5.73
CA LEU A 311 -29.64 12.83 -6.32
C LEU A 311 -29.89 11.64 -5.39
N LEU A 312 -30.35 10.54 -5.96
CA LEU A 312 -30.41 9.24 -5.29
C LEU A 312 -29.11 8.48 -5.60
N LEU A 313 -28.40 8.05 -4.57
CA LEU A 313 -27.24 7.16 -4.69
C LEU A 313 -27.67 5.76 -4.28
N ASP A 314 -27.32 4.73 -5.07
CA ASP A 314 -27.48 3.35 -4.64
C ASP A 314 -26.60 3.12 -3.39
N LYS A 315 -27.23 2.63 -2.33
CA LYS A 315 -26.56 2.29 -1.06
C LYS A 315 -25.48 1.21 -1.26
N ASN A 316 -25.61 0.37 -2.29
CA ASN A 316 -24.59 -0.62 -2.64
C ASN A 316 -23.27 0.05 -3.10
N LEU A 317 -23.32 1.21 -3.76
CA LEU A 317 -22.12 1.92 -4.23
C LEU A 317 -21.37 2.67 -3.10
N VAL A 318 -22.02 2.93 -1.97
CA VAL A 318 -21.47 3.69 -0.84
C VAL A 318 -20.15 3.13 -0.29
N PRO A 319 -19.97 1.81 -0.05
CA PRO A 319 -18.67 1.27 0.35
C PRO A 319 -17.59 1.40 -0.74
N HIS A 320 -17.92 1.18 -2.02
CA HIS A 320 -16.96 1.30 -3.12
C HIS A 320 -16.46 2.75 -3.26
N ILE A 321 -17.37 3.73 -3.22
CA ILE A 321 -16.99 5.16 -3.22
C ILE A 321 -16.19 5.50 -1.96
N GLN A 322 -16.52 4.93 -0.81
CA GLN A 322 -15.78 5.18 0.43
C GLN A 322 -14.32 4.71 0.32
N GLU A 323 -14.09 3.53 -0.25
CA GLU A 323 -12.75 2.97 -0.46
C GLU A 323 -11.92 3.87 -1.38
N GLU A 324 -12.47 4.25 -2.54
CA GLU A 324 -11.81 5.16 -3.49
C GLU A 324 -11.40 6.51 -2.86
N LEU A 325 -12.22 7.06 -1.97
CA LEU A 325 -11.90 8.29 -1.24
C LEU A 325 -10.81 8.08 -0.17
N ASN A 326 -10.70 6.89 0.41
CA ASN A 326 -9.62 6.56 1.34
C ASN A 326 -8.30 6.34 0.58
N LEU A 327 -8.38 5.59 -0.51
CA LEU A 327 -7.30 5.26 -1.43
C LEU A 327 -6.65 6.51 -2.03
N ALA A 328 -7.45 7.43 -2.57
CA ALA A 328 -6.96 8.68 -3.15
C ALA A 328 -6.27 9.59 -2.12
N PHE A 329 -6.62 9.49 -0.83
CA PHE A 329 -5.88 10.17 0.23
C PHE A 329 -4.56 9.48 0.59
N ALA A 330 -4.35 8.21 0.20
CA ALA A 330 -3.19 7.39 0.51
C ALA A 330 -2.86 7.34 2.02
N TYR A 331 -3.76 6.76 2.82
CA TYR A 331 -3.49 6.40 4.22
C TYR A 331 -4.12 5.07 4.59
N HIS A 332 -3.30 4.05 4.86
CA HIS A 332 -3.69 2.73 5.35
C HIS A 332 -4.89 2.12 4.60
N GLU A 333 -4.87 2.10 3.26
CA GLU A 333 -5.92 1.45 2.44
C GLU A 333 -5.35 0.35 1.55
N MET A 334 -6.14 -0.71 1.31
CA MET A 334 -5.79 -1.76 0.35
C MET A 334 -5.67 -1.15 -1.06
N THR A 335 -4.83 -1.70 -1.95
CA THR A 335 -4.67 -1.08 -3.27
C THR A 335 -4.24 -1.97 -4.43
N SER A 336 -4.80 -1.66 -5.60
CA SER A 336 -4.50 -2.17 -6.93
C SER A 336 -3.55 -1.26 -7.74
N VAL A 337 -3.25 -0.03 -7.28
CA VAL A 337 -2.55 1.05 -8.03
C VAL A 337 -1.12 0.67 -8.47
N HIS A 338 -0.46 -0.26 -7.78
CA HIS A 338 0.85 -0.77 -8.19
C HIS A 338 0.84 -2.26 -8.52
N SER A 339 -0.30 -2.78 -9.00
CA SER A 339 -0.44 -4.18 -9.44
C SER A 339 0.65 -4.60 -10.43
N ASP A 340 1.07 -3.76 -11.36
CA ASP A 340 2.15 -4.09 -12.30
C ASP A 340 3.48 -4.40 -11.60
N GLN A 341 3.79 -3.70 -10.49
CA GLN A 341 4.98 -3.95 -9.67
C GLN A 341 4.79 -5.16 -8.74
N ILE A 342 3.61 -5.27 -8.13
CA ILE A 342 3.21 -6.39 -7.26
C ILE A 342 3.29 -7.71 -8.02
N PHE A 343 2.64 -7.81 -9.18
CA PHE A 343 2.63 -9.05 -9.97
C PHE A 343 3.97 -9.35 -10.63
N LYS A 344 4.74 -8.33 -11.01
CA LYS A 344 6.14 -8.52 -11.44
C LYS A 344 6.98 -9.14 -10.32
N TRP A 345 6.87 -8.64 -9.08
CA TRP A 345 7.57 -9.22 -7.92
C TRP A 345 7.16 -10.67 -7.68
N LEU A 346 5.86 -10.96 -7.72
CA LEU A 346 5.36 -12.33 -7.57
C LEU A 346 5.96 -13.26 -8.63
N GLU A 347 6.00 -12.81 -9.89
CA GLU A 347 6.47 -13.58 -11.04
C GLU A 347 7.98 -13.82 -11.06
N THR A 348 8.80 -12.83 -10.71
CA THR A 348 10.27 -12.98 -10.69
C THR A 348 10.76 -13.98 -9.64
N HIS A 349 9.91 -14.34 -8.68
CA HIS A 349 10.22 -15.27 -7.60
C HIS A 349 9.55 -16.64 -7.76
N MET A 350 8.90 -16.93 -8.88
CA MET A 350 8.20 -18.20 -9.11
C MET A 350 9.12 -19.40 -9.43
N SER A 351 10.41 -19.17 -9.69
CA SER A 351 11.37 -20.14 -10.24
C SER A 351 12.35 -20.72 -9.21
#